data_AF-A0A3B9MH20-F1
#
_entry.id   AF-A0A3B9MH20-F1
#
_cell.length_a   1.000
_cell.length_b   1.000
_cell.length_c   1.000
_cell.angle_alpha   90.00
_cell.angle_beta   90.00
_cell.angle_gamma   90.00
#
_symmetry.space_group_name_H-M   'P 1'
#
loop_
_entity.id
_entity.type
_entity.pdbx_description
1 polymer ?
#
loop_
_entity_poly.entity_id
_entity_poly.type
_entity_poly.pdbx_seq_one_letter_code
_entity_poly.pdbx_strand_id
1 'polypeptide(L)'
;MSAVVEPTSVAEVIAPPAPPAVVDVEALLAPIPGDNPVGENLQYSGLYDEIREARRSDDNLEQGDWQHEVKTAGWPKVVELATGALATRTKDLQVCAWLVEALVELYGFAGMRDGLKVMRGLHEQYWDCLLYTSDAADD
;
A
#
# COMPACT_ATOMS: atom_id res chain seq x y z
N MET A 1 -26.41 -38.80 -44.17
CA MET A 1 -25.38 -37.74 -44.19
C MET A 1 -25.40 -37.07 -42.83
N SER A 2 -24.48 -37.46 -41.93
CA SER A 2 -24.38 -36.92 -40.58
C SER A 2 -23.25 -35.90 -40.58
N ALA A 3 -23.56 -34.63 -40.31
CA ALA A 3 -22.56 -33.57 -40.24
C ALA A 3 -21.73 -33.76 -38.96
N VAL A 4 -20.42 -33.93 -39.14
CA VAL A 4 -19.42 -33.87 -38.07
C VAL A 4 -19.25 -32.41 -37.73
N VAL A 5 -19.66 -32.01 -36.51
CA VAL A 5 -19.38 -30.69 -35.95
C VAL A 5 -17.97 -30.76 -35.36
N GLU A 6 -17.01 -30.09 -35.99
CA GLU A 6 -15.67 -29.94 -35.42
C GLU A 6 -15.71 -28.97 -34.23
N PRO A 7 -14.96 -29.23 -33.15
CA PRO A 7 -14.89 -28.30 -32.03
C PRO A 7 -14.20 -27.01 -32.46
N THR A 8 -14.93 -25.89 -32.39
CA THR A 8 -14.37 -24.56 -32.58
C THR A 8 -13.35 -24.29 -31.49
N SER A 9 -12.08 -24.15 -31.89
CA SER A 9 -10.98 -23.73 -31.02
C SER A 9 -11.33 -22.41 -30.34
N VAL A 10 -11.38 -22.41 -29.01
CA VAL A 10 -11.47 -21.18 -28.22
C VAL A 10 -10.10 -20.51 -28.36
N ALA A 11 -10.04 -19.44 -29.15
CA ALA A 11 -8.84 -18.63 -29.27
C ALA A 11 -8.38 -18.21 -27.88
N GLU A 12 -7.13 -18.53 -27.57
CA GLU A 12 -6.43 -18.09 -26.37
C GLU A 12 -6.51 -16.56 -26.33
N VAL A 13 -7.33 -16.04 -25.41
CA VAL A 13 -7.40 -14.60 -25.16
C VAL A 13 -6.06 -14.23 -24.53
N ILE A 14 -5.11 -13.79 -25.36
CA ILE A 14 -3.86 -13.19 -24.91
C ILE A 14 -4.26 -11.92 -24.17
N ALA A 15 -4.35 -12.00 -22.85
CA ALA A 15 -4.59 -10.83 -22.01
C ALA A 15 -3.50 -9.79 -22.32
N PRO A 16 -3.85 -8.50 -22.44
CA PRO A 16 -2.84 -7.46 -22.63
C PRO A 16 -1.81 -7.54 -21.50
N PRO A 17 -0.53 -7.22 -21.77
CA PRO A 17 0.50 -7.25 -20.74
C PRO A 17 0.05 -6.36 -19.59
N ALA A 18 0.13 -6.89 -18.37
CA ALA A 18 -0.26 -6.15 -17.18
C ALA A 18 0.52 -4.83 -17.11
N PRO A 19 -0.10 -3.73 -16.62
CA PRO A 19 0.61 -2.46 -16.47
C PRO A 19 1.88 -2.65 -15.62
N PRO A 20 2.93 -1.84 -15.84
CA PRO A 20 4.19 -1.97 -15.10
C PRO A 20 3.95 -1.92 -13.59
N ALA A 21 4.84 -2.55 -12.83
CA ALA A 21 4.80 -2.46 -11.38
C ALA A 21 5.02 -1.01 -10.93
N VAL A 22 4.22 -0.53 -9.98
CA VAL A 22 4.33 0.86 -9.49
C VAL A 22 5.16 0.98 -8.22
N VAL A 23 5.45 -0.15 -7.57
CA VAL A 23 6.33 -0.27 -6.39
C VAL A 23 7.12 -1.58 -6.45
N ASP A 24 8.28 -1.59 -5.81
CA ASP A 24 9.09 -2.79 -5.64
C ASP A 24 8.56 -3.62 -4.46
N VAL A 25 7.70 -4.60 -4.77
CA VAL A 25 7.05 -5.46 -3.76
C VAL A 25 8.07 -6.29 -2.99
N GLU A 26 9.11 -6.79 -3.67
CA GLU A 26 10.11 -7.66 -3.05
C GLU A 26 10.95 -6.87 -2.04
N ALA A 27 11.36 -5.65 -2.39
CA ALA A 27 12.11 -4.78 -1.48
C ALA A 27 11.30 -4.41 -0.22
N LEU A 28 9.99 -4.18 -0.35
CA LEU A 28 9.13 -3.82 0.79
C LEU A 28 8.86 -5.01 1.73
N LEU A 29 8.92 -6.23 1.20
CA LEU A 29 8.73 -7.47 1.96
C LEU A 29 10.05 -8.05 2.47
N ALA A 30 11.20 -7.53 2.05
CA ALA A 30 12.49 -8.00 2.56
C ALA A 30 12.58 -7.78 4.09
N PRO A 31 13.13 -8.75 4.84
CA PRO A 31 13.29 -8.60 6.29
C PRO A 31 14.21 -7.42 6.60
N ILE A 32 13.90 -6.68 7.66
CA ILE A 32 14.73 -5.57 8.10
C ILE A 32 16.03 -6.16 8.69
N PRO A 33 17.22 -5.68 8.26
CA PRO A 33 18.48 -6.19 8.79
C PRO A 33 18.61 -6.00 10.30
N GLY A 34 19.06 -7.06 10.99
CA GLY A 34 19.28 -7.04 12.45
C GLY A 34 18.53 -8.18 13.16
N ASP A 35 18.45 -8.07 14.48
CA ASP A 35 17.84 -9.12 15.33
C ASP A 35 16.30 -9.10 15.29
N ASN A 36 15.70 -8.03 14.78
CA ASN A 36 14.26 -7.85 14.69
C ASN A 36 13.81 -7.65 13.22
N PRO A 37 13.43 -8.72 12.51
CA PRO A 37 13.12 -8.67 11.08
C PRO A 37 11.83 -7.90 10.74
N VAL A 38 10.96 -7.66 11.72
CA VAL A 38 9.76 -6.82 11.59
C VAL A 38 10.00 -5.36 11.96
N GLY A 39 11.17 -5.04 12.52
CA GLY A 39 11.53 -3.69 12.90
C GLY A 39 10.74 -3.18 14.11
N GLU A 40 10.79 -1.87 14.33
CA GLU A 40 10.24 -1.21 15.51
C GLU A 40 8.81 -0.71 15.30
N ASN A 41 8.09 -0.47 16.41
CA ASN A 41 6.80 0.21 16.39
C ASN A 41 7.01 1.72 16.21
N LEU A 42 6.50 2.26 15.10
CA LEU A 42 6.66 3.66 14.72
C LEU A 42 5.45 4.55 15.05
N GLN A 43 4.45 4.02 15.77
CA GLN A 43 3.24 4.77 16.11
C GLN A 43 3.53 6.10 16.82
N TYR A 44 4.56 6.11 17.68
CA TYR A 44 4.96 7.28 18.46
C TYR A 44 6.22 7.98 17.92
N SER A 45 6.72 7.59 16.75
CA SER A 45 7.96 8.13 16.19
C SER A 45 7.77 9.41 15.35
N GLY A 46 6.55 9.93 15.27
CA GLY A 46 6.16 11.05 14.38
C GLY A 46 5.82 10.64 12.94
N LEU A 47 6.22 9.44 12.49
CA LEU A 47 5.95 8.97 11.12
C LEU A 47 4.45 8.97 10.79
N TYR A 48 3.65 8.49 11.73
CA TYR A 48 2.20 8.42 11.57
C TYR A 48 1.58 9.82 11.39
N ASP A 49 2.10 10.83 12.10
CA ASP A 49 1.62 12.20 11.99
C ASP A 49 2.06 12.83 10.67
N GLU A 50 3.29 12.58 10.23
CA GLU A 50 3.77 13.00 8.91
C GLU A 50 2.92 12.42 7.78
N ILE A 51 2.61 11.12 7.83
CA ILE A 51 1.77 10.47 6.81
C ILE A 51 0.34 11.04 6.86
N ARG A 52 -0.26 11.22 8.04
CA ARG A 52 -1.60 11.81 8.17
C ARG A 52 -1.64 13.24 7.62
N GLU A 53 -0.64 14.04 7.92
CA GLU A 53 -0.55 15.42 7.44
C GLU A 53 -0.33 15.49 5.93
N ALA A 54 0.43 14.55 5.36
CA ALA A 54 0.59 14.43 3.90
C ALA A 54 -0.71 13.98 3.21
N ARG A 55 -1.50 13.11 3.86
CA ARG A 55 -2.82 12.65 3.37
C ARG A 55 -3.91 13.72 3.51
N ARG A 56 -3.73 14.71 4.39
CA ARG A 56 -4.72 15.76 4.62
C ARG A 56 -4.91 16.59 3.36
N SER A 57 -6.16 16.64 2.90
CA SER A 57 -6.65 17.64 1.96
C SER A 57 -7.60 18.59 2.70
N ASP A 58 -7.66 19.85 2.26
CA ASP A 58 -8.65 20.79 2.77
C ASP A 58 -9.97 20.60 2.02
N ASP A 59 -11.08 20.59 2.77
CA ASP A 59 -12.42 20.55 2.18
C ASP A 59 -12.66 21.83 1.38
N ASN A 60 -13.11 21.66 0.14
CA ASN A 60 -13.57 22.75 -0.72
C ASN A 60 -14.98 23.21 -0.27
N LEU A 61 -15.11 23.60 1.00
CA LEU A 61 -16.29 24.30 1.51
C LEU A 61 -16.33 25.68 0.84
N GLU A 62 -17.54 26.18 0.53
CA GLU A 62 -17.74 27.50 -0.09
C GLU A 62 -17.07 28.59 0.75
N GLN A 63 -15.82 28.91 0.41
CA GLN A 63 -15.03 29.96 1.04
C GLN A 63 -15.55 31.29 0.50
N GLY A 64 -15.98 32.18 1.40
CA GLY A 64 -16.20 33.59 1.06
C GLY A 64 -14.91 34.28 0.58
N ASP A 65 -14.87 35.61 0.56
CA ASP A 65 -13.77 36.44 0.00
C ASP A 65 -12.34 36.22 0.59
N TRP A 66 -12.12 35.20 1.43
CA TRP A 66 -10.81 34.74 1.88
C TRP A 66 -10.33 33.57 1.02
N GLN A 67 -9.64 33.88 -0.08
CA GLN A 67 -8.93 32.88 -0.89
C GLN A 67 -7.73 32.34 -0.10
N HIS A 68 -7.84 31.14 0.46
CA HIS A 68 -6.67 30.35 0.85
C HIS A 68 -6.41 29.27 -0.21
N GLU A 69 -5.13 28.99 -0.49
CA GLU A 69 -4.76 27.89 -1.37
C GLU A 69 -5.31 26.59 -0.79
N VAL A 70 -6.22 25.94 -1.51
CA VAL A 70 -6.77 24.63 -1.14
C VAL A 70 -5.61 23.63 -1.12
N LYS A 71 -5.26 23.12 0.06
CA LYS A 71 -4.22 22.11 0.19
C LYS A 71 -4.73 20.79 -0.41
N THR A 72 -4.11 20.35 -1.50
CA THR A 72 -4.31 19.01 -2.05
C THR A 72 -3.41 18.00 -1.32
N ALA A 73 -3.89 16.77 -1.18
CA ALA A 73 -3.13 15.71 -0.52
C ALA A 73 -1.82 15.42 -1.29
N GLY A 74 -0.73 15.30 -0.54
CA GLY A 74 0.61 15.02 -1.05
C GLY A 74 0.84 13.52 -1.25
N TRP A 75 0.05 12.85 -2.09
CA TRP A 75 0.15 11.40 -2.30
C TRP A 75 1.56 10.88 -2.63
N PRO A 76 2.39 11.56 -3.45
CA PRO A 76 3.78 11.15 -3.66
C PRO A 76 4.60 11.10 -2.36
N LYS A 77 4.35 12.03 -1.43
CA LYS A 77 5.02 12.07 -0.14
C LYS A 77 4.58 10.91 0.76
N VAL A 78 3.31 10.53 0.71
CA VAL A 78 2.80 9.35 1.42
C VAL A 78 3.49 8.08 0.93
N VAL A 79 3.64 7.92 -0.40
CA VAL A 79 4.38 6.79 -0.99
C VAL A 79 5.83 6.78 -0.52
N GLU A 80 6.53 7.91 -0.58
CA GLU A 80 7.93 8.04 -0.12
C GLU A 80 8.09 7.63 1.35
N LEU A 81 7.26 8.19 2.25
CA LEU A 81 7.32 7.92 3.68
C LEU A 81 7.00 6.45 3.99
N ALA A 82 5.92 5.92 3.40
CA ALA A 82 5.47 4.56 3.69
C ALA A 82 6.41 3.50 3.11
N THR A 83 6.91 3.68 1.88
CA THR A 83 7.89 2.75 1.30
C THR A 83 9.22 2.78 2.05
N GLY A 84 9.71 3.97 2.42
CA GLY A 84 10.92 4.11 3.24
C GLY A 84 10.79 3.40 4.59
N ALA A 85 9.66 3.58 5.27
CA ALA A 85 9.40 2.92 6.54
C ALA A 85 9.30 1.39 6.40
N LEU A 86 8.54 0.90 5.41
CA LEU A 86 8.34 -0.54 5.19
C LEU A 86 9.62 -1.27 4.77
N ALA A 87 10.47 -0.62 3.98
CA ALA A 87 11.73 -1.21 3.54
C ALA A 87 12.79 -1.28 4.65
N THR A 88 12.79 -0.32 5.59
CA THR A 88 13.97 -0.10 6.45
C THR A 88 13.71 -0.08 7.95
N ARG A 89 12.48 0.15 8.42
CA ARG A 89 12.22 0.43 9.84
C ARG A 89 11.11 -0.37 10.48
N THR A 90 10.05 -0.71 9.75
CA THR A 90 8.90 -1.43 10.31
C THR A 90 8.19 -2.33 9.29
N LYS A 91 7.53 -3.38 9.76
CA LYS A 91 6.56 -4.18 9.00
C LYS A 91 5.19 -3.93 9.62
N ASP A 92 4.57 -2.83 9.22
CA ASP A 92 3.37 -2.28 9.84
C ASP A 92 2.20 -2.24 8.84
N LEU A 93 1.07 -2.86 9.21
CA LEU A 93 -0.11 -2.95 8.34
C LEU A 93 -0.83 -1.60 8.15
N GLN A 94 -0.81 -0.72 9.15
CA GLN A 94 -1.41 0.61 9.03
C GLN A 94 -0.61 1.48 8.06
N VAL A 95 0.73 1.41 8.12
CA VAL A 95 1.62 2.06 7.15
C VAL A 95 1.40 1.50 5.75
N CYS A 96 1.25 0.18 5.63
CA CYS A 96 0.92 -0.46 4.36
C CYS A 96 -0.46 -0.01 3.82
N ALA A 97 -1.46 0.16 4.67
CA ALA A 97 -2.78 0.63 4.25
C ALA A 97 -2.72 2.04 3.65
N TRP A 98 -1.94 2.95 4.25
CA TRP A 98 -1.70 4.28 3.69
C TRP A 98 -0.91 4.25 2.39
N LEU A 99 0.04 3.32 2.25
CA LEU A 99 0.72 3.10 0.97
C LEU A 99 -0.28 2.67 -0.11
N VAL A 100 -1.15 1.69 0.18
CA VAL A 100 -2.17 1.20 -0.77
C VAL A 100 -3.06 2.35 -1.23
N GLU A 101 -3.56 3.16 -0.30
CA GLU A 101 -4.39 4.33 -0.60
C GLU A 101 -3.65 5.31 -1.54
N ALA A 102 -2.42 5.70 -1.19
CA ALA A 102 -1.65 6.62 -2.01
C ALA A 102 -1.32 6.07 -3.41
N LEU A 103 -1.09 4.76 -3.53
CA LEU A 103 -0.88 4.11 -4.82
C LEU A 103 -2.16 4.08 -5.66
N VAL A 104 -3.32 3.88 -5.03
CA VAL A 104 -4.63 3.94 -5.73
C VAL A 104 -4.90 5.34 -6.25
N GLU A 105 -4.62 6.37 -5.45
CA GLU A 105 -4.81 7.78 -5.83
C GLU A 105 -3.90 8.19 -7.00
N LEU A 106 -2.67 7.67 -7.05
CA LEU A 106 -1.70 8.00 -8.11
C LEU A 106 -1.81 7.13 -9.36
N TYR A 107 -2.16 5.84 -9.20
CA TYR A 107 -2.01 4.82 -10.24
C TYR A 107 -3.25 3.94 -10.45
N GLY A 108 -4.36 4.23 -9.75
CA GLY A 108 -5.63 3.51 -9.86
C GLY A 108 -5.48 2.01 -9.58
N PHE A 109 -6.06 1.18 -10.46
CA PHE A 109 -6.04 -0.28 -10.30
C PHE A 109 -4.64 -0.90 -10.32
N ALA A 110 -3.66 -0.28 -11.00
CA ALA A 110 -2.28 -0.76 -10.96
C ALA A 110 -1.69 -0.59 -9.55
N GLY A 111 -1.98 0.55 -8.91
CA GLY A 111 -1.65 0.82 -7.52
C GLY A 111 -2.35 -0.13 -6.55
N MET A 112 -3.65 -0.36 -6.74
CA MET A 112 -4.40 -1.34 -5.94
C MET A 112 -3.78 -2.74 -6.05
N ARG A 113 -3.47 -3.19 -7.26
CA ARG A 113 -2.88 -4.51 -7.51
C ARG A 113 -1.57 -4.69 -6.74
N ASP A 114 -0.65 -3.74 -6.87
CA ASP A 114 0.68 -3.90 -6.26
C ASP A 114 0.65 -3.63 -4.76
N GLY A 115 -0.16 -2.66 -4.29
CA GLY A 115 -0.40 -2.44 -2.87
C GLY A 115 -0.99 -3.66 -2.17
N LEU A 116 -1.97 -4.35 -2.79
CA LEU A 116 -2.54 -5.58 -2.23
C LEU A 116 -1.54 -6.75 -2.22
N LYS A 117 -0.59 -6.80 -3.16
CA LYS A 117 0.50 -7.80 -3.10
C LYS A 117 1.38 -7.56 -1.87
N VAL A 118 1.72 -6.30 -1.56
CA VAL A 118 2.48 -5.95 -0.35
C VAL A 118 1.68 -6.31 0.90
N MET A 119 0.41 -5.89 0.98
CA MET A 119 -0.47 -6.16 2.12
C MET A 119 -0.59 -7.67 2.40
N ARG A 120 -0.82 -8.47 1.34
CA ARG A 120 -0.88 -9.92 1.45
C ARG A 120 0.47 -10.50 1.89
N GLY A 121 1.57 -10.06 1.30
CA GLY A 121 2.91 -10.52 1.67
C GLY A 121 3.25 -10.24 3.13
N LEU A 122 2.84 -9.08 3.67
CA LEU A 122 3.02 -8.77 5.10
C LEU A 122 2.24 -9.74 5.99
N HIS A 123 1.00 -10.06 5.64
CA HIS A 123 0.22 -11.08 6.35
C HIS A 123 0.90 -12.45 6.25
N GLU A 124 1.27 -12.90 5.05
CA GLU A 124 1.84 -14.24 4.85
C GLU A 124 3.19 -14.42 5.56
N GLN A 125 4.03 -13.38 5.63
CA GLN A 125 5.40 -13.48 6.14
C GLN A 125 5.56 -13.08 7.60
N TYR A 126 4.72 -12.19 8.12
CA TYR A 126 4.96 -11.54 9.40
C TYR A 126 3.80 -11.62 10.38
N TRP A 127 2.67 -12.26 10.05
CA TRP A 127 1.44 -12.27 10.87
C TRP A 127 1.66 -12.43 12.38
N ASP A 128 2.43 -13.43 12.79
CA ASP A 128 2.67 -13.75 14.21
C ASP A 128 3.54 -12.71 14.94
N CYS A 129 4.26 -11.89 14.18
CA CYS A 129 5.21 -10.88 14.67
C CYS A 129 4.76 -9.44 14.35
N LEU A 130 3.59 -9.26 13.70
CA LEU A 130 3.07 -7.92 13.42
C LEU A 130 2.76 -7.22 14.75
N LEU A 131 3.11 -5.94 14.81
CA LEU A 131 3.15 -5.11 16.02
C LEU A 131 1.78 -4.78 16.63
N TYR A 132 0.75 -5.58 16.38
CA TYR A 132 -0.46 -5.63 17.20
C TYR A 132 -0.20 -6.48 18.44
N THR A 133 0.81 -6.12 19.23
CA THR A 133 0.89 -6.62 20.59
C THR A 133 -0.22 -5.90 21.34
N SER A 134 -1.35 -6.58 21.52
CA SER A 134 -2.26 -6.26 22.60
C SER A 134 -1.42 -6.16 23.86
N ASP A 135 -1.47 -5.00 24.51
CA ASP A 135 -0.90 -4.80 25.83
C ASP A 135 -1.12 -6.04 26.71
N ALA A 136 -0.08 -6.44 27.44
CA ALA A 136 -0.16 -7.30 28.62
C ALA A 136 -0.81 -8.68 28.38
N ALA A 137 -0.05 -9.76 28.47
CA ALA A 137 -0.05 -10.51 29.73
C ALA A 137 -0.62 -9.73 30.94
N ASP A 138 -1.92 -9.49 30.96
CA ASP A 138 -2.67 -9.29 32.19
C ASP A 138 -2.77 -10.67 32.85
N ASP A 139 -1.89 -10.84 33.85
CA ASP A 139 -1.92 -11.90 34.87
C ASP A 139 -3.16 -11.75 35.78
#